data_AF-A0A1V1X1K3-F1
#
_entry.id   AF-A0A1V1X1K3-F1
#
_cell.length_a   1.000
_cell.length_b   1.000
_cell.length_c   1.000
_cell.angle_alpha   90.00
_cell.angle_beta   90.00
_cell.angle_gamma   90.00
#
_symmetry.space_group_name_H-M   'P 1'
#
loop_
_entity.id
_entity.type
_entity.pdbx_description
1 polymer ?
#
loop_
_entity_poly.entity_id
_entity_poly.type
_entity_poly.pdbx_seq_one_letter_code
_entity_poly.pdbx_strand_id
1 'polypeptide(L)'
;MNLKKKIRKHKIGNLSDLFLDNYPINSRFAESYRSLRSNINFSFLEKEFRSLLITSAGAEEGKSASTVNLSYTMAQAGKTTLMIDADLRKPMLNRITQNRNSAGLSGLLSGTFSADIQSGSLADFGVSDLFRLLSFQKKTGLLDLTDGKEKINIYFLHGELADVQWLTRPKEKKLATRLIKDKVLSKEQANEALTRGANTDQEMVSMLINMGIMREEKLAGFITLHMLEGLRIALQFKSGTFSFKKLPESHFEQSFFYPADLPNLYKQAVIGQEKLLYLQKEINASIIKTQVENLFLLPSGPRPPKPAELLDSERMSFLLSYLNRRFDILVIDSPPVLLASDALLIAPQTDGVLLIVKAGLMKREEIRKSVDQLRTANANLIGVALNQVDITKEGYYKYFSEYYKENE
;
A
#
# COMPACT_ATOMS: atom_id res chain seq x y z
N MET A 1 -32.44 50.78 1.41
CA MET A 1 -32.37 50.18 0.05
C MET A 1 -30.89 50.03 -0.32
N ASN A 2 -30.46 48.80 -0.62
CA ASN A 2 -29.17 48.38 -1.20
C ASN A 2 -27.84 48.67 -0.45
N LEU A 3 -27.42 47.71 0.38
CA LEU A 3 -25.99 47.39 0.59
C LEU A 3 -25.70 46.00 0.00
N LYS A 4 -25.29 45.97 -1.26
CA LYS A 4 -24.65 44.80 -1.88
C LYS A 4 -23.30 44.56 -1.18
N LYS A 5 -23.26 43.67 -0.18
CA LYS A 5 -21.99 43.11 0.33
C LYS A 5 -21.34 42.30 -0.79
N LYS A 6 -20.30 42.86 -1.41
CA LYS A 6 -19.36 42.18 -2.30
C LYS A 6 -18.78 40.96 -1.58
N ILE A 7 -19.21 39.76 -1.97
CA ILE A 7 -18.51 38.51 -1.65
C ILE A 7 -17.18 38.56 -2.41
N ARG A 8 -16.10 38.96 -1.74
CA ARG A 8 -14.74 38.87 -2.28
C ARG A 8 -14.39 37.38 -2.39
N LYS A 9 -14.47 36.83 -3.61
CA LYS A 9 -13.79 35.58 -3.98
C LYS A 9 -12.30 35.74 -3.66
N HIS A 10 -11.84 35.21 -2.53
CA HIS A 10 -10.41 35.12 -2.24
C HIS A 10 -9.80 34.18 -3.27
N LYS A 11 -8.90 34.71 -4.10
CA LYS A 11 -7.98 33.88 -4.89
C LYS A 11 -7.14 33.11 -3.88
N ILE A 12 -7.29 31.79 -3.84
CA ILE A 12 -6.46 30.89 -3.04
C ILE A 12 -5.04 30.98 -3.62
N GLY A 13 -4.25 31.92 -3.09
CA GLY A 13 -2.98 32.34 -3.67
C GLY A 13 -1.76 31.90 -2.87
N ASN A 14 -1.92 31.52 -1.60
CA ASN A 14 -0.79 31.08 -0.80
C ASN A 14 -1.19 30.05 0.26
N LEU A 15 -0.30 29.10 0.50
CA LEU A 15 -0.47 28.01 1.44
C LEU A 15 -0.60 28.43 2.90
N SER A 16 0.07 29.52 3.26
CA SER A 16 -0.07 30.19 4.56
C SER A 16 -1.54 30.52 4.88
N ASP A 17 -2.39 30.68 3.87
CA ASP A 17 -3.81 31.00 4.04
C ASP A 17 -4.68 29.80 4.46
N LEU A 18 -4.17 28.57 4.28
CA LEU A 18 -4.85 27.31 4.65
C LEU A 18 -4.31 26.70 5.94
N PHE A 19 -3.06 26.99 6.28
CA PHE A 19 -2.46 26.55 7.53
C PHE A 19 -2.90 27.43 8.70
N LEU A 20 -2.84 26.86 9.90
CA LEU A 20 -2.98 27.60 11.16
C LEU A 20 -1.96 28.74 11.30
N ASP A 21 -0.95 28.87 10.43
CA ASP A 21 0.06 29.93 10.46
C ASP A 21 -0.51 31.35 10.34
N ASN A 22 -1.65 31.54 9.70
CA ASN A 22 -2.33 32.85 9.63
C ASN A 22 -3.23 33.14 10.85
N TYR A 23 -3.35 32.19 11.78
CA TYR A 23 -4.07 32.38 13.03
C TYR A 23 -3.09 32.40 14.20
N PRO A 24 -3.27 33.28 15.20
CA PRO A 24 -2.45 33.25 16.40
C PRO A 24 -2.39 31.81 16.96
N ILE A 25 -1.23 31.41 17.50
CA ILE A 25 -1.04 30.11 18.16
C ILE A 25 -2.17 29.87 19.18
N ASN A 26 -2.68 30.93 19.81
CA ASN A 26 -3.74 30.89 20.82
C ASN A 26 -5.15 31.12 20.24
N SER A 27 -5.35 30.99 18.93
CA SER A 27 -6.66 31.16 18.31
C SER A 27 -7.58 29.99 18.67
N ARG A 28 -8.87 30.28 18.84
CA ARG A 28 -9.91 29.27 19.09
C ARG A 28 -9.96 28.19 17.99
N PHE A 29 -9.60 28.57 16.76
CA PHE A 29 -9.53 27.67 15.62
C PHE A 29 -8.36 26.68 15.76
N ALA A 30 -7.16 27.16 16.11
CA ALA A 30 -5.99 26.31 16.36
C ALA A 30 -6.22 25.37 17.55
N GLU A 31 -6.78 25.88 18.66
CA GLU A 31 -7.11 25.06 19.83
C GLU A 31 -8.11 23.94 19.52
N SER A 32 -9.08 24.19 18.62
CA SER A 32 -10.04 23.16 18.22
C SER A 32 -9.36 21.95 17.56
N TYR A 33 -8.32 22.17 16.74
CA TYR A 33 -7.55 21.08 16.13
C TYR A 33 -6.58 20.41 17.12
N ARG A 34 -6.04 21.15 18.11
CA ARG A 34 -5.24 20.55 19.19
C ARG A 34 -6.08 19.63 20.07
N SER A 35 -7.29 20.07 20.42
CA SER A 35 -8.27 19.25 21.14
C SER A 35 -8.70 18.04 20.31
N LEU A 36 -8.97 18.21 19.01
CA LEU A 36 -9.29 17.09 18.11
C LEU A 36 -8.16 16.06 18.07
N ARG A 37 -6.90 16.51 17.92
CA ARG A 37 -5.72 15.65 17.97
C ARG A 37 -5.63 14.89 19.30
N SER A 38 -5.83 15.58 20.42
CA SER A 38 -5.82 14.97 21.75
C SER A 38 -6.87 13.86 21.86
N ASN A 39 -8.10 14.14 21.45
CA ASN A 39 -9.20 13.17 21.47
C ASN A 39 -8.92 11.96 20.58
N ILE A 40 -8.34 12.16 19.39
CA ILE A 40 -7.94 11.06 18.51
C ILE A 40 -6.88 10.20 19.20
N ASN A 41 -5.84 10.80 19.79
CA ASN A 41 -4.80 10.04 20.51
C ASN A 41 -5.39 9.25 21.68
N PHE A 42 -6.36 9.81 22.42
CA PHE A 42 -7.06 9.11 23.50
C PHE A 42 -7.83 7.88 23.01
N SER A 43 -8.45 7.94 21.83
CA SER A 43 -9.17 6.80 21.24
C SER A 43 -8.27 5.59 20.92
N PHE A 44 -6.94 5.77 20.92
CA PHE A 44 -5.98 4.74 20.53
C PHE A 44 -4.85 4.54 21.54
N LEU A 45 -5.05 4.82 22.83
CA LEU A 45 -4.00 4.63 23.86
C LEU A 45 -3.45 3.18 23.92
N GLU A 46 -4.27 2.18 23.61
CA GLU A 46 -3.90 0.76 23.71
C GLU A 46 -3.52 0.11 22.37
N LYS A 47 -3.56 0.85 21.26
CA LYS A 47 -3.30 0.31 19.91
C LYS A 47 -2.42 1.25 19.11
N GLU A 48 -1.58 0.70 18.24
CA GLU A 48 -0.88 1.53 17.27
C GLU A 48 -1.87 2.13 16.28
N PHE A 49 -1.99 3.45 16.27
CA PHE A 49 -2.80 4.21 15.32
C PHE A 49 -1.88 4.92 14.33
N ARG A 50 -1.88 4.44 13.08
CA ARG A 50 -0.96 4.88 12.03
C ARG A 50 -1.69 5.50 10.85
N SER A 51 -3.00 5.34 10.73
CA SER A 51 -3.76 5.83 9.58
C SER A 51 -5.16 6.34 9.93
N LEU A 52 -5.48 7.53 9.43
CA LEU A 52 -6.76 8.21 9.61
C LEU A 52 -7.35 8.62 8.26
N LEU A 53 -8.52 8.08 7.93
CA LEU A 53 -9.31 8.57 6.79
C LEU A 53 -10.16 9.76 7.22
N ILE A 54 -10.08 10.86 6.47
CA ILE A 54 -10.96 12.01 6.58
C ILE A 54 -11.98 11.96 5.44
N THR A 55 -13.25 11.90 5.79
CA THR A 55 -14.36 11.93 4.82
C THR A 55 -15.49 12.81 5.31
N SER A 56 -16.56 12.94 4.54
CA SER A 56 -17.73 13.74 4.88
C SER A 56 -19.01 13.12 4.31
N ALA A 57 -20.18 13.57 4.77
CA ALA A 57 -21.44 13.10 4.22
C ALA A 57 -21.63 13.64 2.80
N GLY A 58 -21.29 14.91 2.55
CA GLY A 58 -21.36 15.51 1.22
C GLY A 58 -20.26 16.50 0.90
N ALA A 59 -20.40 17.18 -0.24
CA ALA A 59 -19.40 18.10 -0.73
C ALA A 59 -19.30 19.37 0.13
N GLU A 60 -18.12 20.02 0.10
CA GLU A 60 -17.88 21.33 0.72
C GLU A 60 -18.03 21.39 2.25
N GLU A 61 -17.98 20.25 2.93
CA GLU A 61 -18.02 20.19 4.41
C GLU A 61 -16.67 20.51 5.08
N GLY A 62 -15.61 20.72 4.30
CA GLY A 62 -14.29 21.10 4.78
C GLY A 62 -13.38 19.94 5.16
N LYS A 63 -13.61 18.76 4.57
CA LYS A 63 -12.75 17.56 4.59
C LYS A 63 -11.27 17.88 4.34
N SER A 64 -10.92 18.38 3.15
CA SER A 64 -9.53 18.70 2.80
C SER A 64 -8.89 19.74 3.72
N ALA A 65 -9.65 20.75 4.18
CA ALA A 65 -9.15 21.73 5.15
C ALA A 65 -8.87 21.07 6.52
N SER A 66 -9.73 20.14 6.95
CA SER A 66 -9.54 19.38 8.17
C SER A 66 -8.36 18.43 8.08
N THR A 67 -8.18 17.76 6.93
CA THR A 67 -7.00 16.94 6.64
C THR A 67 -5.71 17.75 6.83
N VAL A 68 -5.62 18.94 6.23
CA VAL A 68 -4.42 19.79 6.33
C VAL A 68 -4.16 20.24 7.77
N ASN A 69 -5.17 20.82 8.43
CA ASN A 69 -4.98 21.39 9.76
C ASN A 69 -4.72 20.31 10.82
N LEU A 70 -5.39 19.17 10.74
CA LEU A 70 -5.11 18.05 11.63
C LEU A 70 -3.68 17.52 11.40
N SER A 71 -3.28 17.32 10.15
CA SER A 71 -1.93 16.85 9.82
C SER A 71 -0.85 17.82 10.31
N TYR A 72 -1.08 19.12 10.17
CA TYR A 72 -0.20 20.14 10.71
C TYR A 72 -0.08 20.03 12.24
N THR A 73 -1.19 19.86 12.97
CA THR A 73 -1.12 19.69 14.44
C THR A 73 -0.47 18.39 14.88
N MET A 74 -0.56 17.32 14.08
CA MET A 74 0.16 16.06 14.31
C MET A 74 1.67 16.27 14.12
N ALA A 75 2.07 16.94 13.03
CA ALA A 75 3.46 17.27 12.74
C ALA A 75 4.09 18.19 13.81
N GLN A 76 3.35 19.19 14.29
CA GLN A 76 3.77 20.04 15.42
C GLN A 76 3.98 19.28 16.73
N ALA A 77 3.31 18.13 16.92
CA ALA A 77 3.55 17.24 18.05
C ALA A 77 4.75 16.31 17.85
N GLY A 78 5.54 16.52 16.78
CA GLY A 78 6.73 15.72 16.48
C GLY A 78 6.46 14.45 15.69
N LYS A 79 5.22 14.20 15.23
CA LYS A 79 4.90 13.02 14.43
C LYS A 79 5.29 13.23 12.97
N THR A 80 6.05 12.31 12.40
CA THR A 80 6.23 12.24 10.95
C THR A 80 4.89 11.93 10.28
N THR A 81 4.33 12.93 9.61
CA THR A 81 2.95 12.94 9.12
C THR A 81 2.91 12.99 7.61
N LEU A 82 2.25 12.03 6.97
CA LEU A 82 1.99 12.03 5.53
C LEU A 82 0.51 12.31 5.24
N MET A 83 0.24 13.42 4.55
CA MET A 83 -1.06 13.66 3.93
C MET A 83 -1.16 12.87 2.63
N ILE A 84 -2.31 12.24 2.36
CA ILE A 84 -2.57 11.56 1.09
C ILE A 84 -3.85 12.13 0.47
N ASP A 85 -3.78 12.62 -0.77
CA ASP A 85 -4.96 13.08 -1.50
C ASP A 85 -5.58 11.92 -2.29
N ALA A 86 -6.51 11.20 -1.65
CA ALA A 86 -7.25 10.11 -2.29
C ALA A 86 -8.59 10.58 -2.90
N ASP A 87 -8.88 11.89 -2.93
CA ASP A 87 -9.96 12.45 -3.75
C ASP A 87 -9.49 12.60 -5.21
N LEU A 88 -9.36 11.45 -5.88
CA LEU A 88 -8.91 11.38 -7.28
C LEU A 88 -9.90 12.04 -8.28
N ARG A 89 -11.10 12.43 -7.81
CA ARG A 89 -12.15 13.05 -8.62
C ARG A 89 -12.06 14.57 -8.62
N LYS A 90 -11.82 15.16 -7.44
CA LYS A 90 -11.70 16.60 -7.24
C LYS A 90 -10.54 16.89 -6.25
N PRO A 91 -9.28 16.61 -6.66
CA PRO A 91 -8.14 16.75 -5.76
C PRO A 91 -7.92 18.20 -5.37
N MET A 92 -7.71 18.41 -4.08
CA MET A 92 -7.59 19.74 -3.48
C MET A 92 -6.21 19.95 -2.87
N LEU A 93 -5.56 18.90 -2.38
CA LEU A 93 -4.26 19.01 -1.72
C LEU A 93 -3.14 19.27 -2.72
N ASN A 94 -3.28 18.96 -4.01
CA ASN A 94 -2.26 19.32 -5.00
C ASN A 94 -2.00 20.84 -5.06
N ARG A 95 -2.98 21.67 -4.68
CA ARG A 95 -2.83 23.14 -4.60
C ARG A 95 -1.86 23.58 -3.50
N ILE A 96 -1.56 22.69 -2.56
CA ILE A 96 -0.61 22.86 -1.45
C ILE A 96 0.84 22.76 -1.96
N THR A 97 1.06 22.31 -3.19
CA THR A 97 2.41 22.20 -3.72
C THR A 97 2.52 22.92 -5.05
N GLN A 98 3.58 23.70 -5.24
CA GLN A 98 3.89 24.32 -6.53
C GLN A 98 4.32 23.27 -7.58
N ASN A 99 4.53 22.02 -7.16
CA ASN A 99 4.99 20.94 -7.99
C ASN A 99 3.81 20.27 -8.72
N ARG A 100 3.61 20.64 -9.98
CA ARG A 100 2.56 20.07 -10.85
C ARG A 100 2.96 18.74 -11.50
N ASN A 101 4.21 18.30 -11.32
CA ASN A 101 4.80 17.18 -12.07
C ASN A 101 4.96 15.89 -11.26
N SER A 102 4.42 15.80 -10.04
CA SER A 102 4.45 14.56 -9.27
C SER A 102 3.47 13.53 -9.87
N ALA A 103 3.95 12.31 -10.15
CA ALA A 103 3.10 11.18 -10.56
C ALA A 103 1.95 10.95 -9.56
N GLY A 104 2.20 11.18 -8.26
CA GLY A 104 1.19 11.14 -7.21
C GLY A 104 0.58 9.74 -7.02
N LEU A 105 -0.49 9.66 -6.23
CA LEU A 105 -1.16 8.42 -5.87
C LEU A 105 -1.61 7.63 -7.12
N SER A 106 -2.35 8.27 -8.03
CA SER A 106 -2.85 7.61 -9.22
C SER A 106 -1.73 7.17 -10.16
N GLY A 107 -0.69 7.99 -10.34
CA GLY A 107 0.47 7.64 -11.17
C GLY A 107 1.26 6.46 -10.61
N LEU A 108 1.38 6.36 -9.28
CA LEU A 108 1.97 5.17 -8.65
C LEU A 108 1.14 3.92 -8.91
N LEU A 109 -0.17 3.98 -8.65
CA LEU A 109 -1.05 2.81 -8.76
C LEU A 109 -1.24 2.35 -10.21
N SER A 110 -1.40 3.28 -11.15
CA SER A 110 -1.70 2.98 -12.56
C SER A 110 -0.47 2.93 -13.46
N GLY A 111 0.61 3.63 -13.11
CA GLY A 111 1.86 3.68 -13.87
C GLY A 111 2.91 2.78 -13.25
N THR A 112 3.49 3.20 -12.12
CA THR A 112 4.62 2.53 -11.47
C THR A 112 4.33 1.07 -11.14
N PHE A 113 3.20 0.79 -10.47
CA PHE A 113 2.85 -0.56 -10.03
C PHE A 113 2.24 -1.42 -11.15
N SER A 114 2.10 -0.84 -12.35
CA SER A 114 1.66 -1.53 -13.56
C SER A 114 2.72 -1.45 -14.66
N ALA A 115 3.98 -1.17 -14.29
CA ALA A 115 5.09 -1.13 -15.23
C ALA A 115 5.21 -2.47 -15.96
N ASP A 116 5.30 -2.43 -17.29
CA ASP A 116 5.44 -3.65 -18.09
C ASP A 116 6.87 -4.18 -17.99
N ILE A 117 7.02 -5.31 -17.31
CA ILE A 117 8.30 -5.96 -17.06
C ILE A 117 8.52 -6.99 -18.16
N GLN A 118 9.41 -6.66 -19.11
CA GLN A 118 9.82 -7.58 -20.19
C GLN A 118 11.29 -7.98 -20.06
N SER A 119 12.18 -7.02 -19.84
CA SER A 119 13.59 -7.25 -19.55
C SER A 119 14.21 -5.99 -18.94
N GLY A 120 15.36 -6.14 -18.29
CA GLY A 120 16.06 -5.00 -17.71
C GLY A 120 17.23 -5.39 -16.82
N SER A 121 17.72 -4.40 -16.07
CA SER A 121 18.83 -4.55 -15.12
C SER A 121 18.32 -4.77 -13.71
N LEU A 122 18.96 -5.70 -12.98
CA LEU A 122 18.73 -5.92 -11.56
C LEU A 122 19.31 -4.82 -10.66
N ALA A 123 20.10 -3.91 -11.24
CA ALA A 123 20.50 -2.68 -10.57
C ALA A 123 19.41 -1.60 -10.57
N ASP A 124 18.39 -1.73 -11.42
CA ASP A 124 17.25 -0.78 -11.49
C ASP A 124 16.02 -1.34 -10.78
N PHE A 125 15.69 -2.61 -11.04
CA PHE A 125 14.56 -3.33 -10.44
C PHE A 125 15.15 -4.46 -9.58
N GLY A 126 15.12 -4.30 -8.25
CA GLY A 126 15.51 -5.40 -7.37
C GLY A 126 14.60 -6.61 -7.60
N VAL A 127 15.06 -7.82 -7.28
CA VAL A 127 14.27 -9.04 -7.50
C VAL A 127 12.92 -9.00 -6.77
N SER A 128 12.88 -8.44 -5.56
CA SER A 128 11.62 -8.21 -4.84
C SER A 128 10.69 -7.21 -5.55
N ASP A 129 11.21 -6.19 -6.24
CA ASP A 129 10.37 -5.30 -7.06
C ASP A 129 9.69 -6.09 -8.19
N LEU A 130 10.46 -6.93 -8.89
CA LEU A 130 9.94 -7.75 -9.99
C LEU A 130 8.82 -8.67 -9.51
N PHE A 131 9.00 -9.31 -8.36
CA PHE A 131 7.99 -10.20 -7.79
C PHE A 131 6.69 -9.46 -7.47
N ARG A 132 6.79 -8.29 -6.83
CA ARG A 132 5.63 -7.44 -6.55
C ARG A 132 4.92 -7.02 -7.82
N LEU A 133 5.66 -6.56 -8.81
CA LEU A 133 5.12 -6.07 -10.07
C LEU A 133 4.41 -7.17 -10.85
N LEU A 134 4.99 -8.38 -10.91
CA LEU A 134 4.37 -9.53 -11.56
C LEU A 134 3.13 -10.01 -10.79
N SER A 135 3.18 -9.98 -9.45
CA SER A 135 2.07 -10.32 -8.57
C SER A 135 0.87 -9.38 -8.75
N PHE A 136 1.08 -8.06 -8.66
CA PHE A 136 -0.01 -7.08 -8.86
C PHE A 136 -0.65 -7.16 -10.24
N GLN A 137 0.11 -7.57 -11.25
CA GLN A 137 -0.36 -7.73 -12.61
C GLN A 137 -0.93 -9.12 -12.91
N LYS A 138 -0.93 -10.03 -11.93
CA LYS A 138 -1.38 -11.43 -12.05
C LYS A 138 -0.75 -12.13 -13.26
N LYS A 139 0.55 -11.86 -13.53
CA LYS A 139 1.24 -12.36 -14.73
C LYS A 139 1.51 -13.86 -14.59
N THR A 140 1.28 -14.58 -15.68
CA THR A 140 1.66 -16.00 -15.84
C THR A 140 2.84 -16.10 -16.81
N GLY A 141 3.92 -16.77 -16.40
CA GLY A 141 5.12 -16.86 -17.21
C GLY A 141 6.38 -17.25 -16.45
N LEU A 142 7.52 -17.07 -17.12
CA LEU A 142 8.86 -17.35 -16.64
C LEU A 142 9.64 -16.04 -16.52
N LEU A 143 10.17 -15.79 -15.32
CA LEU A 143 11.17 -14.78 -15.04
C LEU A 143 12.56 -15.43 -15.02
N ASP A 144 13.37 -15.15 -16.03
CA ASP A 144 14.78 -15.51 -16.08
C ASP A 144 15.61 -14.44 -15.37
N LEU A 145 16.49 -14.85 -14.46
CA LEU A 145 17.39 -13.98 -13.68
C LEU A 145 18.84 -14.45 -13.84
N THR A 146 19.77 -13.51 -13.98
CA THR A 146 21.21 -13.81 -13.90
C THR A 146 22.00 -12.64 -13.31
N ASP A 147 22.98 -12.94 -12.45
CA ASP A 147 23.97 -11.97 -11.97
C ASP A 147 25.31 -12.05 -12.75
N GLY A 148 25.35 -12.87 -13.80
CA GLY A 148 26.54 -13.18 -14.61
C GLY A 148 27.26 -14.46 -14.16
N LYS A 149 27.07 -14.92 -12.93
CA LYS A 149 27.60 -16.20 -12.42
C LYS A 149 26.50 -17.21 -12.19
N GLU A 150 25.45 -16.78 -11.51
CA GLU A 150 24.30 -17.59 -11.15
C GLU A 150 23.14 -17.31 -12.11
N LYS A 151 22.43 -18.36 -12.51
CA LYS A 151 21.23 -18.27 -13.36
C LYS A 151 20.06 -18.97 -12.68
N ILE A 152 18.94 -18.27 -12.55
CA ILE A 152 17.75 -18.75 -11.85
C ILE A 152 16.52 -18.44 -12.68
N ASN A 153 15.66 -19.44 -12.84
CA ASN A 153 14.39 -19.35 -13.52
C ASN A 153 13.27 -19.43 -12.49
N ILE A 154 12.35 -18.47 -12.53
CA ILE A 154 11.25 -18.37 -11.56
C ILE A 154 9.94 -18.33 -12.33
N TYR A 155 9.05 -19.27 -12.02
CA TYR A 155 7.78 -19.39 -12.69
C TYR A 155 6.69 -18.75 -11.85
N PHE A 156 5.84 -17.98 -12.52
CA PHE A 156 4.67 -17.33 -11.94
C PHE A 156 3.41 -17.87 -12.59
N LEU A 157 2.41 -18.20 -11.78
CA LEU A 157 1.07 -18.56 -12.21
C LEU A 157 0.09 -17.57 -11.57
N HIS A 158 -0.59 -16.78 -12.39
CA HIS A 158 -1.50 -15.72 -11.94
C HIS A 158 -0.88 -14.74 -10.92
N GLY A 159 0.43 -14.48 -11.07
CA GLY A 159 1.17 -13.59 -10.17
C GLY A 159 1.67 -14.23 -8.87
N GLU A 160 1.38 -15.50 -8.62
CA GLU A 160 1.91 -16.26 -7.49
C GLU A 160 3.12 -17.09 -7.92
N LEU A 161 4.07 -17.29 -6.99
CA LEU A 161 5.26 -18.12 -7.23
C LEU A 161 4.84 -19.59 -7.40
N ALA A 162 5.06 -20.13 -8.58
CA ALA A 162 4.77 -21.53 -8.89
C ALA A 162 6.00 -22.41 -8.70
N ASP A 163 7.19 -21.92 -9.10
CA ASP A 163 8.42 -22.70 -9.03
C ASP A 163 9.69 -21.85 -9.13
N VAL A 164 10.81 -22.41 -8.66
CA VAL A 164 12.14 -21.82 -8.69
C VAL A 164 13.19 -22.86 -9.09
N GLN A 165 13.81 -22.66 -10.25
CA GLN A 165 14.88 -23.50 -10.79
C GLN A 165 16.21 -22.75 -10.77
N TRP A 166 17.16 -23.24 -9.97
CA TRP A 166 18.53 -22.71 -9.93
C TRP A 166 19.41 -23.49 -10.92
N LEU A 167 19.58 -22.94 -12.13
CA LEU A 167 20.19 -23.62 -13.27
C LEU A 167 21.71 -23.84 -13.11
N THR A 168 22.39 -22.94 -12.43
CA THR A 168 23.84 -23.00 -12.15
C THR A 168 24.17 -23.62 -10.78
N ARG A 169 23.19 -24.29 -10.16
CA ARG A 169 23.35 -24.90 -8.84
C ARG A 169 24.57 -25.84 -8.77
N PRO A 170 25.46 -25.67 -7.77
CA PRO A 170 26.59 -26.56 -7.56
C PRO A 170 26.18 -28.03 -7.41
N LYS A 171 27.00 -28.97 -7.91
CA LYS A 171 26.68 -30.40 -7.96
C LYS A 171 26.33 -30.96 -6.57
N GLU A 172 27.00 -30.49 -5.53
CA GLU A 172 26.82 -30.94 -4.14
C GLU A 172 25.46 -30.51 -3.55
N LYS A 173 24.85 -29.47 -4.14
CA LYS A 173 23.56 -28.90 -3.72
C LYS A 173 22.38 -29.37 -4.56
N LYS A 174 22.64 -30.13 -5.63
CA LYS A 174 21.58 -30.71 -6.47
C LYS A 174 20.68 -31.62 -5.65
N LEU A 175 19.40 -31.65 -6.00
CA LEU A 175 18.40 -32.42 -5.28
C LEU A 175 18.76 -33.91 -5.21
N ALA A 176 19.20 -34.48 -6.34
CA ALA A 176 19.63 -35.87 -6.42
C ALA A 176 20.71 -36.21 -5.38
N THR A 177 21.74 -35.39 -5.29
CA THR A 177 22.86 -35.58 -4.37
C THR A 177 22.40 -35.52 -2.91
N ARG A 178 21.44 -34.64 -2.60
CA ARG A 178 20.86 -34.54 -1.25
C ARG A 178 19.99 -35.74 -0.91
N LEU A 179 19.14 -36.18 -1.83
CA LEU A 179 18.31 -37.38 -1.64
C LEU A 179 19.15 -38.64 -1.43
N ILE A 180 20.26 -38.78 -2.15
CA ILE A 180 21.22 -39.89 -1.95
C ILE A 180 21.89 -39.79 -0.57
N LYS A 181 22.36 -38.59 -0.21
CA LYS A 181 23.03 -38.36 1.09
C LYS A 181 22.11 -38.68 2.26
N ASP A 182 20.84 -38.30 2.17
CA ASP A 182 19.83 -38.50 3.21
C ASP A 182 19.21 -39.92 3.14
N LYS A 183 19.76 -40.80 2.30
CA LYS A 183 19.33 -42.21 2.09
C LYS A 183 17.87 -42.35 1.65
N VAL A 184 17.32 -41.31 1.02
CA VAL A 184 15.98 -41.29 0.45
C VAL A 184 15.95 -41.95 -0.93
N LEU A 185 17.04 -41.85 -1.68
CA LEU A 185 17.19 -42.38 -3.04
C LEU A 185 18.51 -43.16 -3.17
N SER A 186 18.51 -44.32 -3.83
CA SER A 186 19.77 -45.03 -4.15
C SER A 186 20.51 -44.39 -5.32
N LYS A 187 21.81 -44.67 -5.45
CA LYS A 187 22.60 -44.22 -6.62
C LYS A 187 22.09 -44.85 -7.91
N GLU A 188 21.65 -46.11 -7.89
CA GLU A 188 21.07 -46.73 -9.10
C GLU A 188 19.76 -46.04 -9.51
N GLN A 189 18.87 -45.76 -8.56
CA GLN A 189 17.59 -45.11 -8.83
C GLN A 189 17.77 -43.68 -9.37
N ALA A 190 18.74 -42.93 -8.82
CA ALA A 190 19.09 -41.60 -9.33
C ALA A 190 19.64 -41.66 -10.76
N ASN A 191 20.53 -42.62 -11.04
CA ASN A 191 21.07 -42.81 -12.38
C ASN A 191 19.98 -43.21 -13.38
N GLU A 192 19.03 -44.07 -12.99
CA GLU A 192 17.93 -44.49 -13.87
C GLU A 192 17.06 -43.31 -14.33
N ALA A 193 16.75 -42.38 -13.41
CA ALA A 193 16.03 -41.14 -13.75
C ALA A 193 16.85 -40.22 -14.67
N LEU A 194 18.15 -40.06 -14.42
CA LEU A 194 19.04 -39.23 -15.26
C LEU A 194 19.22 -39.80 -16.67
N THR A 195 19.32 -41.13 -16.80
CA THR A 195 19.55 -41.80 -18.10
C THR A 195 18.37 -41.63 -19.06
N ARG A 196 17.16 -41.36 -18.53
CA ARG A 196 15.95 -41.11 -19.33
C ARG A 196 15.76 -39.64 -19.74
N GLY A 197 16.78 -38.80 -19.52
CA GLY A 197 16.82 -37.44 -20.06
C GLY A 197 16.30 -36.35 -19.11
N ALA A 198 16.29 -36.59 -17.80
CA ALA A 198 16.07 -35.53 -16.82
C ALA A 198 17.22 -34.52 -16.86
N ASN A 199 16.95 -33.32 -17.35
CA ASN A 199 17.91 -32.22 -17.46
C ASN A 199 17.83 -31.26 -16.26
N THR A 200 16.70 -31.28 -15.54
CA THR A 200 16.48 -30.48 -14.32
C THR A 200 16.18 -31.35 -13.11
N ASP A 201 16.41 -30.80 -11.90
CA ASP A 201 16.08 -31.49 -10.64
C ASP A 201 14.57 -31.80 -10.53
N GLN A 202 13.71 -30.96 -11.14
CA GLN A 202 12.27 -31.19 -11.20
C GLN A 202 11.87 -32.30 -12.18
N GLU A 203 12.43 -32.32 -13.39
CA GLU A 203 12.18 -33.40 -14.35
C GLU A 203 12.55 -34.75 -13.74
N MET A 204 13.68 -34.80 -13.02
CA MET A 204 14.10 -35.99 -12.29
C MET A 204 13.05 -36.40 -11.23
N VAL A 205 12.54 -35.45 -10.43
CA VAL A 205 11.48 -35.72 -9.44
C VAL A 205 10.23 -36.29 -10.09
N SER A 206 9.74 -35.64 -11.14
CA SER A 206 8.55 -36.09 -11.87
C SER A 206 8.74 -37.49 -12.44
N MET A 207 9.93 -37.80 -12.98
CA MET A 207 10.27 -39.15 -13.43
C MET A 207 10.27 -40.18 -12.29
N LEU A 208 10.89 -39.86 -11.15
CA LEU A 208 10.93 -40.76 -9.99
C LEU A 208 9.53 -41.09 -9.46
N ILE A 209 8.61 -40.12 -9.48
CA ILE A 209 7.21 -40.32 -9.09
C ILE A 209 6.47 -41.16 -10.15
N ASN A 210 6.57 -40.80 -11.43
CA ASN A 210 5.89 -41.50 -12.53
C ASN A 210 6.34 -42.96 -12.66
N MET A 211 7.58 -43.26 -12.30
CA MET A 211 8.12 -44.62 -12.28
C MET A 211 7.68 -45.42 -11.04
N GLY A 212 6.98 -44.81 -10.08
CA GLY A 212 6.59 -45.43 -8.81
C GLY A 212 7.76 -45.67 -7.85
N ILE A 213 8.94 -45.09 -8.12
CA ILE A 213 10.13 -45.22 -7.26
C ILE A 213 9.93 -44.43 -5.97
N MET A 214 9.30 -43.26 -6.08
CA MET A 214 9.07 -42.35 -4.96
C MET A 214 7.62 -41.88 -4.90
N ARG A 215 7.17 -41.55 -3.70
CA ARG A 215 5.87 -40.89 -3.48
C ARG A 215 6.07 -39.40 -3.25
N GLU A 216 5.11 -38.62 -3.74
CA GLU A 216 5.02 -37.17 -3.60
C GLU A 216 5.24 -36.68 -2.16
N GLU A 217 4.58 -37.31 -1.18
CA GLU A 217 4.63 -36.84 0.21
C GLU A 217 6.03 -36.95 0.82
N LYS A 218 6.84 -37.92 0.36
CA LYS A 218 8.23 -38.09 0.82
C LYS A 218 9.18 -37.06 0.22
N LEU A 219 8.84 -36.49 -0.94
CA LEU A 219 9.70 -35.55 -1.66
C LEU A 219 9.32 -34.09 -1.41
N ALA A 220 8.06 -33.82 -1.03
CA ALA A 220 7.54 -32.46 -0.86
C ALA A 220 8.47 -31.56 -0.04
N GLY A 221 8.88 -31.98 1.16
CA GLY A 221 9.79 -31.19 2.01
C GLY A 221 11.16 -30.92 1.39
N PHE A 222 11.73 -31.88 0.65
CA PHE A 222 13.00 -31.71 -0.05
C PHE A 222 12.88 -30.71 -1.20
N ILE A 223 11.79 -30.80 -1.97
CA ILE A 223 11.50 -29.90 -3.08
C ILE A 223 11.28 -28.49 -2.57
N THR A 224 10.47 -28.31 -1.51
CA THR A 224 10.26 -27.01 -0.87
C THR A 224 11.59 -26.39 -0.43
N LEU A 225 12.43 -27.12 0.29
CA LEU A 225 13.75 -26.63 0.72
C LEU A 225 14.65 -26.29 -0.47
N HIS A 226 14.60 -27.11 -1.53
CA HIS A 226 15.35 -26.90 -2.75
C HIS A 226 14.94 -25.60 -3.45
N MET A 227 13.63 -25.35 -3.59
CA MET A 227 13.09 -24.12 -4.17
C MET A 227 13.42 -22.90 -3.31
N LEU A 228 13.24 -22.99 -1.98
CA LEU A 228 13.57 -21.91 -1.06
C LEU A 228 15.06 -21.53 -1.09
N GLU A 229 15.96 -22.50 -1.26
CA GLU A 229 17.38 -22.21 -1.40
C GLU A 229 17.66 -21.42 -2.69
N GLY A 230 17.07 -21.82 -3.83
CA GLY A 230 17.19 -21.07 -5.08
C GLY A 230 16.62 -19.67 -4.95
N LEU A 231 15.46 -19.53 -4.32
CA LEU A 231 14.80 -18.26 -4.08
C LEU A 231 15.66 -17.33 -3.22
N ARG A 232 16.28 -17.86 -2.17
CA ARG A 232 17.20 -17.11 -1.31
C ARG A 232 18.40 -16.56 -2.09
N ILE A 233 18.94 -17.34 -3.03
CA ILE A 233 20.03 -16.88 -3.91
C ILE A 233 19.54 -15.77 -4.84
N ALA A 234 18.39 -15.95 -5.50
CA ALA A 234 17.81 -14.94 -6.39
C ALA A 234 17.60 -13.59 -5.67
N LEU A 235 17.04 -13.61 -4.45
CA LEU A 235 16.81 -12.41 -3.64
C LEU A 235 18.10 -11.69 -3.22
N GLN A 236 19.27 -12.32 -3.35
CA GLN A 236 20.56 -11.69 -3.07
C GLN A 236 21.17 -10.99 -4.28
N PHE A 237 20.61 -11.14 -5.47
CA PHE A 237 21.11 -10.49 -6.68
C PHE A 237 20.97 -8.97 -6.55
N LYS A 238 22.10 -8.27 -6.72
CA LYS A 238 22.19 -6.79 -6.68
C LYS A 238 22.51 -6.17 -8.03
N SER A 239 22.90 -6.99 -9.00
CA SER A 239 23.33 -6.61 -10.35
C SER A 239 23.05 -7.76 -11.31
N GLY A 240 23.16 -7.47 -12.61
CA GLY A 240 22.86 -8.44 -13.66
C GLY A 240 21.58 -8.09 -14.40
N THR A 241 20.96 -9.08 -15.04
CA THR A 241 19.82 -8.87 -15.92
C THR A 241 18.67 -9.80 -15.60
N PHE A 242 17.48 -9.38 -16.04
CA PHE A 242 16.29 -10.21 -16.03
C PHE A 242 15.56 -10.15 -17.37
N SER A 243 14.77 -11.18 -17.65
CA SER A 243 13.75 -11.17 -18.71
C SER A 243 12.51 -11.94 -18.28
N PHE A 244 11.33 -11.45 -18.64
CA PHE A 244 10.06 -12.12 -18.39
C PHE A 244 9.43 -12.56 -19.71
N LYS A 245 9.11 -13.85 -19.80
CA LYS A 245 8.45 -14.46 -20.95
C LYS A 245 7.08 -14.99 -20.50
N LYS A 246 6.01 -14.55 -21.17
CA LYS A 246 4.68 -15.13 -20.96
C LYS A 246 4.65 -16.59 -21.37
N LEU A 247 3.99 -17.43 -20.56
CA LEU A 247 3.77 -18.84 -20.85
C LEU A 247 2.26 -19.15 -20.75
N PRO A 248 1.73 -20.09 -21.56
CA PRO A 248 0.36 -20.54 -21.41
C PRO A 248 0.18 -21.34 -20.13
N GLU A 249 -1.04 -21.33 -19.56
CA GLU A 249 -1.37 -22.10 -18.36
C GLU A 249 -1.16 -23.61 -18.53
N SER A 250 -1.34 -24.14 -19.74
CA SER A 250 -1.06 -25.56 -20.05
C SER A 250 0.39 -25.98 -19.79
N HIS A 251 1.34 -25.02 -19.80
CA HIS A 251 2.72 -25.29 -19.40
C HIS A 251 2.82 -25.71 -17.92
N PHE A 252 1.92 -25.19 -17.08
CA PHE A 252 1.89 -25.38 -15.64
C PHE A 252 1.20 -26.68 -15.21
N GLU A 253 0.40 -27.28 -16.10
CA GLU A 253 -0.31 -28.55 -15.85
C GLU A 253 0.57 -29.79 -16.08
N GLN A 254 1.60 -29.67 -16.93
CA GLN A 254 2.38 -30.82 -17.41
C GLN A 254 3.72 -31.02 -16.69
N SER A 255 4.24 -29.97 -16.04
CA SER A 255 5.67 -29.92 -15.67
C SER A 255 5.95 -29.53 -14.22
N PHE A 256 4.94 -29.20 -13.42
CA PHE A 256 5.15 -28.63 -12.09
C PHE A 256 4.61 -29.52 -10.99
N PHE A 257 5.51 -29.91 -10.10
CA PHE A 257 5.17 -30.38 -8.78
C PHE A 257 4.97 -29.13 -7.90
N TYR A 258 3.77 -28.95 -7.36
CA TYR A 258 3.46 -27.84 -6.45
C TYR A 258 3.70 -28.31 -5.02
N PRO A 259 4.91 -28.11 -4.44
CA PRO A 259 5.05 -28.36 -3.02
C PRO A 259 4.06 -27.47 -2.28
N ALA A 260 3.42 -28.03 -1.25
CA ALA A 260 2.45 -27.30 -0.47
C ALA A 260 3.05 -25.96 0.01
N ASP A 261 2.41 -24.89 -0.44
CA ASP A 261 2.44 -23.54 0.11
C ASP A 261 3.70 -22.68 -0.10
N LEU A 262 4.42 -22.83 -1.22
CA LEU A 262 5.53 -21.93 -1.58
C LEU A 262 5.14 -20.43 -1.56
N PRO A 263 3.94 -20.01 -2.07
CA PRO A 263 3.47 -18.64 -1.93
C PRO A 263 3.42 -18.17 -0.48
N ASN A 264 2.81 -18.90 0.46
CA ASN A 264 2.77 -18.42 1.85
C ASN A 264 4.14 -18.50 2.52
N LEU A 265 4.99 -19.47 2.17
CA LEU A 265 6.36 -19.53 2.69
C LEU A 265 7.17 -18.30 2.27
N TYR A 266 7.05 -17.86 1.01
CA TYR A 266 7.61 -16.59 0.57
C TYR A 266 6.97 -15.42 1.32
N LYS A 267 5.63 -15.42 1.45
CA LYS A 267 4.90 -14.36 2.16
C LYS A 267 5.41 -14.20 3.59
N GLN A 268 5.63 -15.29 4.32
CA GLN A 268 6.11 -15.28 5.70
C GLN A 268 7.60 -14.94 5.82
N ALA A 269 8.44 -15.45 4.92
CA ALA A 269 9.89 -15.31 5.04
C ALA A 269 10.41 -13.96 4.54
N VAL A 270 9.69 -13.28 3.65
CA VAL A 270 10.22 -12.14 2.90
C VAL A 270 9.37 -10.88 3.05
N ILE A 271 8.04 -10.99 3.16
CA ILE A 271 7.18 -9.79 3.10
C ILE A 271 7.40 -8.87 4.30
N GLY A 272 7.75 -7.63 3.97
CA GLY A 272 7.90 -6.56 4.94
C GLY A 272 9.34 -6.27 5.37
N GLN A 273 10.31 -7.08 4.94
CA GLN A 273 11.74 -6.78 5.06
C GLN A 273 12.40 -6.56 3.68
N GLU A 274 11.59 -6.57 2.61
CA GLU A 274 12.05 -6.41 1.23
C GLU A 274 12.69 -5.04 0.98
N LYS A 275 13.88 -5.04 0.40
CA LYS A 275 14.46 -3.84 -0.21
C LYS A 275 13.90 -3.72 -1.64
N LEU A 276 12.87 -2.89 -1.78
CA LEU A 276 12.21 -2.62 -3.05
C LEU A 276 12.86 -1.42 -3.75
N LEU A 277 13.92 -1.66 -4.51
CA LEU A 277 14.77 -0.61 -5.08
C LEU A 277 13.99 0.34 -5.99
N TYR A 278 13.26 -0.22 -6.96
CA TYR A 278 12.47 0.56 -7.91
C TYR A 278 11.25 1.20 -7.23
N LEU A 279 10.44 0.40 -6.54
CA LEU A 279 9.19 0.90 -5.96
C LEU A 279 9.46 1.92 -4.86
N GLN A 280 10.47 1.72 -4.00
CA GLN A 280 10.85 2.70 -2.99
C GLN A 280 11.30 4.02 -3.61
N LYS A 281 12.10 3.96 -4.68
CA LYS A 281 12.56 5.16 -5.41
C LYS A 281 11.37 5.94 -5.96
N GLU A 282 10.45 5.27 -6.64
CA GLU A 282 9.28 5.91 -7.27
C GLU A 282 8.27 6.43 -6.24
N ILE A 283 8.01 5.67 -5.17
CA ILE A 283 7.16 6.12 -4.05
C ILE A 283 7.79 7.37 -3.41
N ASN A 284 9.10 7.36 -3.15
CA ASN A 284 9.81 8.51 -2.58
C ASN A 284 9.75 9.74 -3.48
N ALA A 285 9.97 9.57 -4.77
CA ALA A 285 9.92 10.64 -5.75
C ALA A 285 8.52 11.26 -5.86
N SER A 286 7.48 10.50 -5.52
CA SER A 286 6.09 10.94 -5.52
C SER A 286 5.67 11.66 -4.23
N ILE A 287 6.46 11.58 -3.16
CA ILE A 287 6.18 12.25 -1.89
C ILE A 287 6.87 13.61 -1.86
N ILE A 288 6.08 14.64 -1.56
CA ILE A 288 6.55 16.03 -1.48
C ILE A 288 6.75 16.40 -0.01
N LYS A 289 7.97 16.84 0.33
CA LYS A 289 8.24 17.49 1.62
C LYS A 289 7.64 18.89 1.60
N THR A 290 6.85 19.23 2.62
CA THR A 290 6.27 20.57 2.75
C THR A 290 7.25 21.54 3.43
N GLN A 291 6.87 22.82 3.56
CA GLN A 291 7.64 23.80 4.33
C GLN A 291 7.54 23.59 5.85
N VAL A 292 6.57 22.78 6.30
CA VAL A 292 6.37 22.45 7.71
C VAL A 292 7.21 21.22 8.05
N GLU A 293 7.97 21.30 9.13
CA GLU A 293 8.78 20.19 9.63
C GLU A 293 7.89 18.97 9.92
N ASN A 294 8.40 17.77 9.63
CA ASN A 294 7.69 16.49 9.80
C ASN A 294 6.39 16.33 8.99
N LEU A 295 6.07 17.24 8.06
CA LEU A 295 4.86 17.17 7.24
C LEU A 295 5.17 16.94 5.76
N PHE A 296 4.54 15.90 5.21
CA PHE A 296 4.72 15.43 3.84
C PHE A 296 3.37 15.31 3.12
N LEU A 297 3.40 15.30 1.79
CA LEU A 297 2.22 15.12 0.95
C LEU A 297 2.47 14.08 -0.14
N LEU A 298 1.58 13.10 -0.25
CA LEU A 298 1.38 12.30 -1.45
C LEU A 298 0.18 12.90 -2.22
N PRO A 299 0.42 13.69 -3.28
CA PRO A 299 -0.63 14.30 -4.08
C PRO A 299 -1.43 13.24 -4.85
N SER A 300 -2.61 13.60 -5.36
CA SER A 300 -3.49 12.65 -6.04
C SER A 300 -2.89 12.09 -7.33
N GLY A 301 -2.05 12.89 -7.99
CA GLY A 301 -1.60 12.61 -9.35
C GLY A 301 -2.66 12.92 -10.43
N PRO A 302 -2.42 12.52 -11.69
CA PRO A 302 -3.35 12.72 -12.79
C PRO A 302 -4.68 12.01 -12.54
N ARG A 303 -5.79 12.58 -13.02
CA ARG A 303 -7.11 11.97 -12.82
C ARG A 303 -7.20 10.63 -13.57
N PRO A 304 -7.39 9.49 -12.88
CA PRO A 304 -7.50 8.21 -13.55
C PRO A 304 -8.89 8.01 -14.17
N PRO A 305 -9.02 7.14 -15.18
CA PRO A 305 -10.32 6.83 -15.79
C PRO A 305 -11.27 6.14 -14.81
N LYS A 306 -10.72 5.30 -13.92
CA LYS A 306 -11.50 4.49 -12.95
C LYS A 306 -10.93 4.60 -11.53
N PRO A 307 -11.26 5.67 -10.78
CA PRO A 307 -10.75 5.89 -9.43
C PRO A 307 -11.03 4.74 -8.44
N ALA A 308 -12.28 4.27 -8.39
CA ALA A 308 -12.70 3.26 -7.41
C ALA A 308 -11.92 1.94 -7.57
N GLU A 309 -11.73 1.46 -8.80
CA GLU A 309 -10.96 0.23 -9.08
C GLU A 309 -9.49 0.36 -8.65
N LEU A 310 -8.89 1.56 -8.74
CA LEU A 310 -7.53 1.79 -8.26
C LEU A 310 -7.45 1.78 -6.74
N LEU A 311 -8.44 2.36 -6.05
CA LEU A 311 -8.46 2.48 -4.59
C LEU A 311 -8.79 1.14 -3.90
N ASP A 312 -9.54 0.26 -4.55
CA ASP A 312 -9.87 -1.10 -4.08
C ASP A 312 -8.81 -2.15 -4.42
N SER A 313 -7.68 -1.74 -4.98
CA SER A 313 -6.68 -2.67 -5.49
C SER A 313 -5.69 -3.14 -4.42
N GLU A 314 -5.15 -4.35 -4.59
CA GLU A 314 -4.03 -4.87 -3.77
C GLU A 314 -2.81 -3.92 -3.77
N ARG A 315 -2.64 -3.17 -4.86
CA ARG A 315 -1.65 -2.10 -5.00
C ARG A 315 -1.83 -0.99 -3.97
N MET A 316 -3.07 -0.56 -3.74
CA MET A 316 -3.39 0.47 -2.74
C MET A 316 -3.14 -0.06 -1.32
N SER A 317 -3.61 -1.28 -1.04
CA SER A 317 -3.38 -1.94 0.25
C SER A 317 -1.89 -2.09 0.57
N PHE A 318 -1.09 -2.50 -0.42
CA PHE A 318 0.35 -2.57 -0.31
C PHE A 318 0.96 -1.19 -0.05
N LEU A 319 0.55 -0.15 -0.79
CA LEU A 319 1.07 1.21 -0.62
C LEU A 319 0.80 1.75 0.78
N LEU A 320 -0.43 1.62 1.29
CA LEU A 320 -0.78 2.04 2.65
C LEU A 320 0.04 1.29 3.70
N SER A 321 0.14 -0.04 3.56
CA SER A 321 0.95 -0.87 4.45
C SER A 321 2.44 -0.48 4.44
N TYR A 322 2.98 -0.14 3.27
CA TYR A 322 4.35 0.33 3.11
C TYR A 322 4.56 1.71 3.76
N LEU A 323 3.63 2.64 3.56
CA LEU A 323 3.70 4.00 4.12
C LEU A 323 3.51 4.03 5.64
N ASN A 324 2.63 3.19 6.19
CA ASN A 324 2.40 3.04 7.65
C ASN A 324 3.67 2.62 8.41
N ARG A 325 4.63 1.97 7.75
CA ARG A 325 5.93 1.60 8.35
C ARG A 325 6.93 2.76 8.35
N ARG A 326 6.68 3.81 7.57
CA ARG A 326 7.64 4.89 7.29
C ARG A 326 7.25 6.23 7.90
N PHE A 327 5.97 6.42 8.18
CA PHE A 327 5.44 7.61 8.83
C PHE A 327 4.75 7.18 10.12
N ASP A 328 4.81 8.03 11.13
CA ASP A 328 4.09 7.79 12.39
C ASP A 328 2.58 7.86 12.18
N ILE A 329 2.13 8.71 11.25
CA ILE A 329 0.71 8.83 10.91
C ILE A 329 0.47 9.21 9.45
N LEU A 330 -0.50 8.54 8.82
CA LEU A 330 -1.09 8.86 7.53
C LEU A 330 -2.43 9.56 7.74
N VAL A 331 -2.65 10.70 7.10
CA VAL A 331 -3.94 11.39 7.11
C VAL A 331 -4.45 11.47 5.66
N ILE A 332 -5.53 10.77 5.39
CA ILE A 332 -5.99 10.49 4.02
C ILE A 332 -7.24 11.32 3.73
N ASP A 333 -7.16 12.27 2.80
CA ASP A 333 -8.33 13.00 2.29
C ASP A 333 -9.07 12.11 1.28
N SER A 334 -10.39 12.07 1.35
CA SER A 334 -11.21 11.22 0.47
C SER A 334 -12.47 11.95 0.01
N PRO A 335 -13.12 11.51 -1.09
CA PRO A 335 -14.42 12.05 -1.50
C PRO A 335 -15.51 11.85 -0.42
N PRO A 336 -16.61 12.61 -0.48
CA PRO A 336 -17.74 12.39 0.42
C PRO A 336 -18.43 11.05 0.20
N VAL A 337 -18.80 10.38 1.30
CA VAL A 337 -19.35 9.02 1.32
C VAL A 337 -20.63 8.88 0.50
N LEU A 338 -21.56 9.86 0.58
CA LEU A 338 -22.83 9.77 -0.15
C LEU A 338 -22.70 10.07 -1.64
N LEU A 339 -21.56 10.61 -2.09
CA LEU A 339 -21.35 11.02 -3.48
C LEU A 339 -20.47 10.05 -4.26
N ALA A 340 -19.63 9.27 -3.58
CA ALA A 340 -18.72 8.33 -4.21
C ALA A 340 -18.37 7.18 -3.25
N SER A 341 -18.26 5.96 -3.79
CA SER A 341 -17.86 4.78 -3.02
C SER A 341 -16.38 4.78 -2.65
N ASP A 342 -15.56 5.64 -3.25
CA ASP A 342 -14.11 5.73 -3.07
C ASP A 342 -13.69 5.72 -1.59
N ALA A 343 -14.35 6.51 -0.73
CA ALA A 343 -14.06 6.55 0.70
C ALA A 343 -14.40 5.22 1.41
N LEU A 344 -15.47 4.54 1.00
CA LEU A 344 -15.89 3.25 1.55
C LEU A 344 -14.92 2.11 1.24
N LEU A 345 -14.14 2.23 0.15
CA LEU A 345 -13.14 1.23 -0.26
C LEU A 345 -11.83 1.39 0.52
N ILE A 346 -11.47 2.64 0.87
CA ILE A 346 -10.26 2.95 1.64
C ILE A 346 -10.50 2.76 3.14
N ALA A 347 -11.68 3.12 3.64
CA ALA A 347 -12.01 3.13 5.06
C ALA A 347 -11.65 1.85 5.84
N PRO A 348 -11.87 0.62 5.31
CA PRO A 348 -11.56 -0.62 6.03
C PRO A 348 -10.05 -0.91 6.08
N GLN A 349 -9.26 -0.23 5.25
CA GLN A 349 -7.81 -0.34 5.17
C GLN A 349 -7.10 0.67 6.10
N THR A 350 -7.85 1.45 6.88
CA THR A 350 -7.34 2.47 7.80
C THR A 350 -7.71 2.15 9.24
N ASP A 351 -6.88 2.61 10.18
CA ASP A 351 -7.09 2.35 11.61
C ASP A 351 -8.29 3.12 12.17
N GLY A 352 -8.66 4.24 11.55
CA GLY A 352 -9.82 5.02 11.94
C GLY A 352 -10.36 5.93 10.83
N VAL A 353 -11.64 6.25 10.92
CA VAL A 353 -12.33 7.22 10.06
C VAL A 353 -12.89 8.36 10.89
N LEU A 354 -12.60 9.60 10.51
CA LEU A 354 -13.22 10.80 11.06
C LEU A 354 -14.20 11.38 10.03
N LEU A 355 -15.48 11.44 10.41
CA LEU A 355 -16.53 12.03 9.58
C LEU A 355 -16.62 13.54 9.84
N ILE A 356 -16.34 14.35 8.83
CA ILE A 356 -16.50 15.80 8.89
C ILE A 356 -17.93 16.16 8.49
N VAL A 357 -18.62 16.93 9.35
CA VAL A 357 -19.98 17.39 9.10
C VAL A 357 -20.02 18.91 9.21
N LYS A 358 -20.56 19.59 8.20
CA LYS A 358 -20.71 21.04 8.28
C LYS A 358 -21.94 21.42 9.11
N ALA A 359 -21.73 22.32 10.08
CA ALA A 359 -22.80 22.85 10.90
C ALA A 359 -23.88 23.56 10.06
N GLY A 360 -25.13 23.14 10.24
CA GLY A 360 -26.30 23.75 9.61
C GLY A 360 -26.47 23.50 8.11
N LEU A 361 -25.64 22.65 7.48
CA LEU A 361 -25.79 22.29 6.07
C LEU A 361 -26.59 20.99 5.90
N MET A 362 -26.09 19.89 6.45
CA MET A 362 -26.63 18.54 6.21
C MET A 362 -27.77 18.17 7.14
N LYS A 363 -28.75 17.40 6.62
CA LYS A 363 -29.82 16.84 7.44
C LYS A 363 -29.30 15.67 8.27
N ARG A 364 -29.86 15.47 9.47
CA ARG A 364 -29.52 14.34 10.35
C ARG A 364 -29.67 12.97 9.67
N GLU A 365 -30.65 12.83 8.78
CA GLU A 365 -30.87 11.59 8.02
C GLU A 365 -29.72 11.28 7.06
N GLU A 366 -29.18 12.27 6.36
CA GLU A 366 -28.04 12.11 5.44
C GLU A 366 -26.77 11.73 6.22
N ILE A 367 -26.56 12.38 7.37
CA ILE A 367 -25.46 12.03 8.27
C ILE A 367 -25.61 10.58 8.74
N ARG A 368 -26.82 10.16 9.15
CA ARG A 368 -27.08 8.77 9.56
C ARG A 368 -26.79 7.79 8.42
N LYS A 369 -27.26 8.08 7.20
CA LYS A 369 -26.95 7.26 6.01
C LYS A 369 -25.45 7.11 5.78
N SER A 370 -24.66 8.18 5.94
CA SER A 370 -23.21 8.12 5.78
C SER A 370 -22.55 7.24 6.85
N VAL A 371 -23.02 7.30 8.10
CA VAL A 371 -22.56 6.43 9.19
C VAL A 371 -22.91 4.98 8.91
N ASP A 372 -24.13 4.71 8.44
CA ASP A 372 -24.60 3.35 8.13
C ASP A 372 -23.79 2.74 6.97
N GLN A 373 -23.46 3.52 5.94
CA GLN A 373 -22.61 3.08 4.83
C GLN A 373 -21.18 2.77 5.30
N LEU A 374 -20.58 3.62 6.12
CA LEU A 374 -19.26 3.38 6.70
C LEU A 374 -19.24 2.10 7.55
N ARG A 375 -20.24 1.90 8.41
CA ARG A 375 -20.36 0.69 9.23
C ARG A 375 -20.55 -0.57 8.39
N THR A 376 -21.39 -0.49 7.35
CA THR A 376 -21.62 -1.61 6.42
C THR A 376 -20.35 -1.98 5.65
N ALA A 377 -19.50 -1.01 5.37
CA ALA A 377 -18.19 -1.24 4.76
C ALA A 377 -17.14 -1.81 5.75
N ASN A 378 -17.48 -2.06 7.03
CA ASN A 378 -16.54 -2.44 8.10
C ASN A 378 -15.50 -1.36 8.42
N ALA A 379 -15.84 -0.08 8.25
CA ALA A 379 -14.99 1.03 8.66
C ALA A 379 -14.97 1.22 10.19
N ASN A 380 -13.79 1.49 10.76
CA ASN A 380 -13.67 1.91 12.16
C ASN A 380 -13.97 3.42 12.30
N LEU A 381 -15.24 3.79 12.36
CA LEU A 381 -15.65 5.20 12.57
C LEU A 381 -15.35 5.62 14.01
N ILE A 382 -14.30 6.42 14.20
CA ILE A 382 -13.86 6.87 15.53
C ILE A 382 -14.63 8.07 16.06
N GLY A 383 -15.31 8.82 15.18
CA GLY A 383 -16.11 9.95 15.60
C GLY A 383 -16.53 10.87 14.47
N VAL A 384 -17.15 11.98 14.88
CA VAL A 384 -17.64 13.05 14.00
C VAL A 384 -17.03 14.37 14.45
N ALA A 385 -16.48 15.15 13.52
CA ALA A 385 -16.05 16.51 13.77
C ALA A 385 -17.04 17.49 13.12
N LEU A 386 -17.67 18.32 13.95
CA LEU A 386 -18.56 19.38 13.49
C LEU A 386 -17.72 20.58 13.05
N ASN A 387 -17.81 20.94 11.77
CA ASN A 387 -17.01 21.96 11.13
C ASN A 387 -17.84 23.20 10.76
N GLN A 388 -17.16 24.35 10.59
CA GLN A 388 -17.78 25.64 10.22
C GLN A 388 -18.89 26.07 11.20
N VAL A 389 -18.68 25.81 12.50
CA VAL A 389 -19.61 26.21 13.56
C VAL A 389 -19.62 27.72 13.74
N ASP A 390 -20.80 28.31 13.78
CA ASP A 390 -20.97 29.72 14.13
C ASP A 390 -20.99 29.89 15.66
N ILE A 391 -19.83 30.23 16.22
CA ILE A 391 -19.60 30.35 17.66
C ILE A 391 -20.30 31.59 18.24
N THR A 392 -20.74 32.53 17.40
CA THR A 392 -21.45 33.74 17.86
C THR A 392 -22.91 33.49 18.21
N LYS A 393 -23.47 32.31 17.86
CA LYS A 393 -24.82 31.91 18.28
C LYS A 393 -24.83 31.56 19.78
N GLU A 394 -25.76 32.17 20.51
CA GLU A 394 -25.84 32.21 21.98
C GLU A 394 -25.63 30.85 22.68
N GLY A 395 -26.17 29.75 22.13
CA GLY A 395 -26.05 28.42 22.72
C GLY A 395 -24.61 27.87 22.78
N TYR A 396 -23.77 28.19 21.80
CA TYR A 396 -22.37 27.73 21.79
C TYR A 396 -21.48 28.65 22.61
N TYR A 397 -21.73 29.97 22.59
CA TYR A 397 -20.99 30.93 23.39
C TYR A 397 -21.17 30.66 24.90
N LYS A 398 -22.39 30.32 25.33
CA LYS A 398 -22.71 30.05 26.75
C LYS A 398 -22.01 28.79 27.27
N TYR A 399 -22.11 27.67 26.56
CA TYR A 399 -21.43 26.41 26.91
C TYR A 399 -19.90 26.56 26.97
N PHE A 400 -19.30 27.28 26.00
CA PHE A 400 -17.86 27.52 26.00
C PHE A 400 -17.43 28.52 27.10
N SER A 401 -18.24 29.55 27.38
CA SER A 401 -17.94 30.52 28.44
C SER A 401 -18.01 29.90 29.84
N GLU A 402 -18.86 28.88 30.04
CA GLU A 402 -18.95 28.14 31.30
C GLU A 402 -17.74 27.19 31.44
N TYR A 403 -17.33 26.51 30.37
CA TYR A 403 -16.20 25.56 30.41
C TYR A 403 -14.83 26.20 30.68
N TYR A 404 -14.60 27.43 30.19
CA TYR A 404 -13.36 28.17 30.45
C TYR A 404 -13.41 29.05 31.70
N LYS A 405 -14.58 29.20 32.34
CA LYS A 405 -14.72 29.89 33.64
C LYS A 405 -14.42 29.00 34.84
N GLU A 406 -14.45 27.68 34.70
CA GLU A 406 -14.17 26.74 35.80
C GLU A 406 -12.66 26.48 36.01
N ASN A 407 -11.77 27.05 35.19
CA ASN A 407 -10.32 26.88 35.28
C ASN A 407 -9.54 28.20 35.55
N GLU A 408 -10.23 29.25 36.03
CA GLU A 408 -9.65 30.38 36.77
C GLU A 408 -10.08 30.28 38.23
#